data_AF-A0A8H7UYY6-F1
#
_entry.id   AF-A0A8H7UYY6-F1
#
_cell.length_a   1.000
_cell.length_b   1.000
_cell.length_c   1.000
_cell.angle_alpha   90.00
_cell.angle_beta   90.00
_cell.angle_gamma   90.00
#
_symmetry.space_group_name_H-M   'P 1'
#
loop_
_entity.id
_entity.type
_entity.pdbx_description
1 polymer ?
#
loop_
_entity_poly.entity_id
_entity_poly.type
_entity_poly.pdbx_seq_one_letter_code
_entity_poly.pdbx_strand_id
1 'polypeptide(L)'
;MTVATVRKYAMLRGKIETLEEFSLKNDWILSDKLAKEEEKDYPENCISVYYSVDLENKKITDKYFIATWNPKYKDTFKQVSVAWLEEYFSVEENDLKQLDSPEENIIAPGGEIFTLVDTQGNGLGVVAMINHESSAELGKMGVKKQYNGRGLSHPLMYEAILWAKNHPRNYPQVDIYTAAHLGPAVALYKKYGFEIVPVGGYNKFARVDLAMRLTF
;
A
#
# COMPACT_ATOMS: atom_id res chain seq x y z
N MET A 1 18.31 -9.64 -17.05
CA MET A 1 17.26 -9.06 -16.19
C MET A 1 15.93 -9.54 -16.73
N THR A 2 15.33 -10.53 -16.10
CA THR A 2 13.93 -10.88 -16.33
C THR A 2 13.10 -9.68 -15.91
N VAL A 3 12.36 -9.07 -16.85
CA VAL A 3 11.34 -8.08 -16.49
C VAL A 3 10.39 -8.80 -15.53
N ALA A 4 10.30 -8.34 -14.29
CA ALA A 4 9.40 -8.96 -13.32
C ALA A 4 7.97 -8.83 -13.87
N THR A 5 7.31 -9.97 -14.09
CA THR A 5 5.94 -9.99 -14.63
C THR A 5 5.01 -9.22 -13.69
N VAL A 6 4.21 -8.31 -14.26
CA VAL A 6 3.22 -7.54 -13.49
C VAL A 6 2.16 -8.50 -12.94
N ARG A 7 2.02 -8.55 -11.61
CA ARG A 7 1.07 -9.43 -10.94
C ARG A 7 -0.35 -8.92 -11.12
N LYS A 8 -1.33 -9.81 -11.26
CA LYS A 8 -2.73 -9.44 -11.50
C LYS A 8 -3.61 -10.03 -10.42
N TYR A 9 -4.52 -9.23 -9.88
CA TYR A 9 -5.38 -9.59 -8.77
C TYR A 9 -6.83 -9.21 -9.00
N ALA A 10 -7.74 -10.07 -8.57
CA ALA A 10 -9.15 -9.74 -8.42
C ALA A 10 -9.42 -9.28 -6.98
N MET A 11 -10.06 -8.12 -6.84
CA MET A 11 -10.42 -7.53 -5.56
C MET A 11 -11.94 -7.57 -5.39
N LEU A 12 -12.36 -8.36 -4.41
CA LEU A 12 -13.72 -8.41 -3.90
C LEU A 12 -13.77 -7.65 -2.58
N ARG A 13 -14.96 -7.27 -2.11
CA ARG A 13 -15.11 -6.51 -0.84
C ARG A 13 -14.35 -7.18 0.31
N GLY A 14 -13.14 -6.68 0.59
CA GLY A 14 -12.26 -7.19 1.63
C GLY A 14 -11.48 -8.47 1.32
N LYS A 15 -11.42 -8.94 0.07
CA LYS A 15 -10.64 -10.13 -0.32
C LYS A 15 -9.85 -9.83 -1.60
N ILE A 16 -8.59 -10.27 -1.62
CA ILE A 16 -7.72 -10.24 -2.80
C ILE A 16 -7.42 -11.69 -3.18
N GLU A 17 -7.60 -12.03 -4.44
CA GLU A 17 -7.20 -13.32 -5.04
C GLU A 17 -6.32 -13.04 -6.25
N THR A 18 -5.39 -13.94 -6.58
CA THR A 18 -4.69 -13.82 -7.87
C THR A 18 -5.71 -13.93 -8.99
N LEU A 19 -5.48 -13.22 -10.10
CA LEU A 19 -6.39 -13.26 -11.24
C LEU A 19 -6.48 -14.69 -11.82
N GLU A 20 -5.38 -15.44 -11.76
CA GLU A 20 -5.32 -16.84 -12.15
C GLU A 20 -6.30 -17.69 -11.33
N GLU A 21 -6.14 -17.73 -10.00
CA GLU A 21 -7.02 -18.50 -9.10
C GLU A 21 -8.49 -18.06 -9.20
N PHE A 22 -8.72 -16.76 -9.36
CA PHE A 22 -10.06 -16.22 -9.50
C PHE A 22 -10.72 -16.68 -10.81
N SER A 23 -9.97 -16.66 -11.91
CA SER A 23 -10.45 -17.02 -13.25
C SER A 23 -10.84 -18.50 -13.37
N LEU A 24 -10.20 -19.39 -12.61
CA LEU A 24 -10.55 -20.83 -12.57
C LEU A 24 -12.01 -21.08 -12.15
N LYS A 25 -12.60 -20.14 -11.40
CA LYS A 25 -13.99 -20.20 -10.92
C LYS A 25 -14.90 -19.19 -11.61
N ASN A 26 -14.33 -18.25 -12.35
CA ASN A 26 -15.00 -17.07 -12.92
C ASN A 26 -14.41 -16.74 -14.30
N ASP A 27 -14.56 -17.65 -15.26
CA ASP A 27 -14.01 -17.54 -16.61
C ASP A 27 -14.40 -16.24 -17.36
N TRP A 28 -15.59 -15.71 -17.06
CA TRP A 28 -16.11 -14.46 -17.61
C TRP A 28 -15.13 -13.29 -17.47
N ILE A 29 -14.28 -13.26 -16.43
CA ILE A 29 -13.34 -12.16 -16.19
C ILE A 29 -12.30 -12.03 -17.31
N LEU A 30 -11.93 -13.15 -17.96
CA LEU A 30 -10.97 -13.17 -19.07
C LEU A 30 -11.53 -12.52 -20.34
N SER A 31 -12.85 -12.41 -20.42
CA SER A 31 -13.53 -11.78 -21.55
C SER A 31 -13.74 -10.27 -21.37
N ASP A 32 -13.56 -9.75 -20.15
CA ASP A 32 -13.74 -8.35 -19.79
C ASP A 32 -12.70 -7.45 -20.49
N LYS A 33 -13.13 -6.26 -20.91
CA LYS A 33 -12.27 -5.32 -21.64
C LYS A 33 -11.11 -4.82 -20.79
N LEU A 34 -11.33 -4.56 -19.50
CA LEU A 34 -10.30 -4.04 -18.60
C LEU A 34 -9.20 -5.07 -18.33
N ALA A 35 -9.54 -6.36 -18.39
CA ALA A 35 -8.59 -7.46 -18.25
C ALA A 35 -7.73 -7.70 -19.50
N LYS A 36 -8.19 -7.21 -20.68
CA LYS A 36 -7.52 -7.39 -21.98
C LYS A 36 -6.50 -6.31 -22.33
N GLU A 37 -6.41 -5.24 -21.53
CA GLU A 37 -5.42 -4.18 -21.76
C GLU A 37 -3.97 -4.69 -21.62
N GLU A 38 -3.12 -4.25 -22.55
CA GLU A 38 -1.73 -4.64 -22.66
C GLU A 38 -0.86 -3.88 -21.64
N GLU A 39 0.26 -4.47 -21.23
CA GLU A 39 1.17 -3.85 -20.22
C GLU A 39 1.78 -2.52 -20.68
N LYS A 40 1.76 -2.23 -21.99
CA LYS A 40 2.24 -0.96 -22.55
C LYS A 40 1.48 0.26 -22.02
N ASP A 41 0.25 0.06 -21.52
CA ASP A 41 -0.62 1.12 -21.01
C ASP A 41 -0.45 1.33 -19.49
N TYR A 42 0.46 0.58 -18.84
CA TYR A 42 0.62 0.63 -17.39
C TYR A 42 1.52 1.80 -16.98
N PRO A 43 1.34 2.37 -15.77
CA PRO A 43 2.23 3.40 -15.29
C PRO A 43 3.66 2.86 -15.17
N GLU A 44 4.65 3.73 -15.40
CA GLU A 44 6.05 3.41 -15.09
C GLU A 44 6.18 2.85 -13.66
N ASN A 45 7.05 1.84 -13.52
CA ASN A 45 7.29 1.11 -12.28
C ASN A 45 6.07 0.32 -11.74
N CYS A 46 5.07 0.04 -12.59
CA CYS A 46 3.95 -0.82 -12.23
C CYS A 46 4.43 -2.23 -11.86
N ILE A 47 4.04 -2.70 -10.68
CA ILE A 47 4.36 -4.05 -10.17
C ILE A 47 3.13 -4.95 -10.10
N SER A 48 1.94 -4.37 -10.02
CA SER A 48 0.70 -5.14 -9.98
C SER A 48 -0.54 -4.35 -10.41
N VAL A 49 -1.55 -5.11 -10.84
CA VAL A 49 -2.86 -4.64 -11.28
C VAL A 49 -3.94 -5.26 -10.40
N TYR A 50 -4.88 -4.43 -9.95
CA TYR A 50 -6.03 -4.82 -9.15
C TYR A 50 -7.32 -4.49 -9.88
N TYR A 51 -8.16 -5.51 -10.07
CA TYR A 51 -9.48 -5.38 -10.68
C TYR A 51 -10.55 -5.41 -9.59
N SER A 52 -11.31 -4.32 -9.42
CA SER A 52 -12.51 -4.36 -8.58
C SER A 52 -13.58 -5.18 -9.29
N VAL A 53 -14.08 -6.22 -8.62
CA VAL A 53 -15.01 -7.19 -9.20
C VAL A 53 -16.39 -7.05 -8.59
N ASP A 54 -17.40 -6.93 -9.46
CA ASP A 54 -18.80 -7.14 -9.13
C ASP A 54 -19.20 -8.55 -9.57
N LEU A 55 -19.24 -9.47 -8.61
CA LEU A 55 -19.56 -10.88 -8.87
C LEU A 55 -21.00 -11.10 -9.33
N GLU A 56 -21.94 -10.31 -8.79
CA GLU A 56 -23.36 -10.48 -9.09
C GLU A 56 -23.62 -10.14 -10.55
N ASN A 57 -23.06 -9.03 -11.01
CA ASN A 57 -23.20 -8.57 -12.39
C ASN A 57 -22.12 -9.12 -13.34
N LYS A 58 -21.20 -9.97 -12.84
CA LYS A 58 -20.11 -10.58 -13.60
C LYS A 58 -19.35 -9.57 -14.46
N LYS A 59 -18.87 -8.50 -13.82
CA LYS A 59 -18.10 -7.43 -14.48
C LYS A 59 -16.98 -6.91 -13.62
N ILE A 60 -15.94 -6.38 -14.27
CA ILE A 60 -14.96 -5.52 -13.61
C ILE A 60 -15.56 -4.11 -13.52
N THR A 61 -15.58 -3.52 -12.33
CA THR A 61 -16.08 -2.14 -12.12
C THR A 61 -14.98 -1.11 -12.28
N ASP A 62 -13.77 -1.45 -11.84
CA ASP A 62 -12.64 -0.54 -11.82
C ASP A 62 -11.33 -1.32 -11.96
N LYS A 63 -10.29 -0.62 -12.38
CA LYS A 63 -8.93 -1.12 -12.50
C LYS A 63 -7.98 -0.13 -11.84
N TYR A 64 -7.04 -0.66 -11.06
CA TYR A 64 -6.03 0.11 -10.36
C TYR A 64 -4.66 -0.53 -10.52
N PHE A 65 -3.61 0.27 -10.36
CA PHE A 65 -2.23 -0.18 -10.41
C PHE A 65 -1.54 0.11 -9.08
N ILE A 66 -0.56 -0.72 -8.73
CA ILE A 66 0.46 -0.36 -7.74
C ILE A 66 1.78 -0.18 -8.46
N ALA A 67 2.42 0.96 -8.25
CA ALA A 67 3.75 1.26 -8.73
C ALA A 67 4.71 1.46 -7.55
N THR A 68 5.98 1.06 -7.71
CA THR A 68 7.06 1.43 -6.78
C THR A 68 7.42 2.91 -6.92
N TRP A 69 8.40 3.37 -6.14
CA TRP A 69 8.76 4.78 -6.10
C TRP A 69 8.99 5.38 -7.49
N ASN A 70 8.34 6.52 -7.72
CA ASN A 70 8.54 7.35 -8.89
C ASN A 70 8.39 8.82 -8.45
N PRO A 71 9.38 9.70 -8.71
CA PRO A 71 9.31 11.11 -8.33
C PRO A 71 8.05 11.83 -8.81
N LYS A 72 7.41 11.38 -9.91
CA LYS A 72 6.13 11.94 -10.38
C LYS A 72 5.00 11.85 -9.36
N TYR A 73 5.08 10.93 -8.39
CA TYR A 73 4.09 10.74 -7.33
C TYR A 73 4.51 11.37 -5.99
N LYS A 74 5.64 12.08 -5.92
CA LYS A 74 6.11 12.76 -4.71
C LYS A 74 5.05 13.69 -4.11
N ASP A 75 4.37 14.46 -4.96
CA ASP A 75 3.29 15.33 -4.50
C ASP A 75 2.10 14.55 -3.97
N THR A 76 1.75 13.41 -4.58
CA THR A 76 0.70 12.53 -4.04
C THR A 76 1.10 11.98 -2.68
N PHE A 77 2.35 11.53 -2.51
CA PHE A 77 2.87 11.03 -1.25
C PHE A 77 2.77 12.07 -0.14
N LYS A 78 3.22 13.30 -0.41
CA LYS A 78 3.13 14.41 0.55
C LYS A 78 1.69 14.80 0.83
N GLN A 79 0.86 15.03 -0.18
CA GLN A 79 -0.53 15.48 -0.01
C GLN A 79 -1.37 14.49 0.79
N VAL A 80 -1.30 13.20 0.46
CA VAL A 80 -2.07 12.17 1.16
C VAL A 80 -1.61 12.05 2.61
N SER A 81 -0.30 12.08 2.85
CA SER A 81 0.26 12.00 4.21
C SER A 81 -0.10 13.23 5.04
N VAL A 82 0.08 14.45 4.51
CA VAL A 82 -0.24 15.70 5.22
C VAL A 82 -1.73 15.78 5.53
N ALA A 83 -2.61 15.48 4.57
CA ALA A 83 -4.06 15.54 4.79
C ALA A 83 -4.52 14.59 5.92
N TRP A 84 -3.88 13.43 6.06
CA TRP A 84 -4.13 12.51 7.17
C TRP A 84 -3.56 13.03 8.49
N LEU A 85 -2.34 13.59 8.47
CA LEU A 85 -1.70 14.17 9.64
C LEU A 85 -2.54 15.34 10.18
N GLU A 86 -3.03 16.24 9.32
CA GLU A 86 -3.85 17.38 9.70
C GLU A 86 -5.25 17.00 10.22
N GLU A 87 -5.79 15.86 9.77
CA GLU A 87 -7.09 15.38 10.23
C GLU A 87 -7.04 14.78 11.64
N TYR A 88 -6.00 14.01 11.95
CA TYR A 88 -5.94 13.23 13.19
C TYR A 88 -4.90 13.72 14.19
N PHE A 89 -3.96 14.58 13.76
CA PHE A 89 -2.78 14.95 14.54
C PHE A 89 -2.24 16.34 14.13
N SER A 90 -0.97 16.61 14.47
CA SER A 90 -0.18 17.72 13.90
C SER A 90 0.92 17.16 13.00
N VAL A 91 1.48 17.98 12.11
CA VAL A 91 2.65 17.61 11.32
C VAL A 91 3.92 17.83 12.16
N GLU A 92 4.72 16.79 12.36
CA GLU A 92 5.98 16.87 13.14
C GLU A 92 7.20 17.05 12.21
N GLU A 93 8.34 17.51 12.73
CA GLU A 93 9.54 17.77 11.91
C GLU A 93 10.05 16.51 11.19
N ASN A 94 10.01 15.36 11.87
CA ASN A 94 10.37 14.06 11.28
C ASN A 94 9.42 13.66 10.14
N ASP A 95 8.17 14.12 10.14
CA ASP A 95 7.28 13.92 9.00
C ASP A 95 7.77 14.70 7.79
N LEU A 96 8.06 15.99 7.98
CA LEU A 96 8.49 16.86 6.89
C LEU A 96 9.79 16.37 6.25
N LYS A 97 10.76 15.89 7.02
CA LYS A 97 11.99 15.28 6.48
C LYS A 97 11.69 14.16 5.47
N GLN A 98 10.83 13.23 5.87
CA GLN A 98 10.43 12.11 5.00
C GLN A 98 9.58 12.56 3.81
N LEU A 99 8.68 13.52 3.99
CA LEU A 99 7.72 13.93 2.96
C LEU A 99 8.34 14.89 1.92
N ASP A 100 9.27 15.74 2.35
CA ASP A 100 9.94 16.71 1.48
C ASP A 100 11.12 16.10 0.72
N SER A 101 11.80 15.12 1.32
CA SER A 101 12.97 14.44 0.74
C SER A 101 12.89 12.91 0.89
N PRO A 102 11.86 12.25 0.32
CA PRO A 102 11.66 10.80 0.44
C PRO A 102 12.80 9.98 -0.18
N GLU A 103 13.44 10.49 -1.23
CA GLU A 103 14.60 9.83 -1.84
C GLU A 103 15.74 9.63 -0.83
N GLU A 104 16.05 10.67 -0.06
CA GLU A 104 17.14 10.64 0.93
C GLU A 104 16.75 9.89 2.21
N ASN A 105 15.48 10.02 2.64
CA ASN A 105 15.05 9.58 3.96
C ASN A 105 14.35 8.21 3.98
N ILE A 106 13.92 7.69 2.82
CA ILE A 106 13.21 6.41 2.71
C ILE A 106 13.88 5.52 1.66
N ILE A 107 14.07 6.01 0.44
CA ILE A 107 14.54 5.19 -0.69
C ILE A 107 16.03 4.84 -0.56
N ALA A 108 16.91 5.83 -0.39
CA ALA A 108 18.35 5.60 -0.27
C ALA A 108 18.76 4.69 0.91
N PRO A 109 18.10 4.76 2.09
CA PRO A 109 18.29 3.79 3.17
C PRO A 109 17.89 2.34 2.82
N GLY A 110 17.21 2.11 1.70
CA GLY A 110 16.72 0.79 1.27
C GLY A 110 15.26 0.51 1.64
N GLY A 111 14.48 1.57 1.88
CA GLY A 111 13.02 1.50 1.93
C GLY A 111 12.38 1.60 0.55
N GLU A 112 11.06 1.67 0.52
CA GLU A 112 10.26 1.75 -0.71
C GLU A 112 8.99 2.57 -0.47
N ILE A 113 8.44 3.18 -1.52
CA ILE A 113 7.14 3.85 -1.48
C ILE A 113 6.28 3.30 -2.60
N PHE A 114 5.12 2.75 -2.24
CA PHE A 114 4.14 2.27 -3.20
C PHE A 114 3.06 3.32 -3.42
N THR A 115 2.69 3.53 -4.68
CA THR A 115 1.59 4.42 -5.07
C THR A 115 0.48 3.61 -5.73
N LEU A 116 -0.75 3.83 -5.26
CA LEU A 116 -1.96 3.37 -5.92
C LEU A 116 -2.35 4.36 -7.03
N VAL A 117 -2.55 3.86 -8.25
CA VAL A 117 -2.78 4.68 -9.45
C VAL A 117 -4.05 4.22 -10.17
N ASP A 118 -4.83 5.16 -10.73
CA ASP A 118 -5.94 4.85 -11.62
C ASP A 118 -5.53 4.66 -13.10
N THR A 119 -6.49 4.34 -13.96
CA THR A 119 -6.30 4.20 -15.42
C THR A 119 -5.97 5.50 -16.14
N GLN A 120 -6.07 6.65 -15.48
CA GLN A 120 -5.67 7.94 -16.02
C GLN A 120 -4.27 8.36 -15.55
N GLY A 121 -3.59 7.53 -14.74
CA GLY A 121 -2.26 7.83 -14.22
C GLY A 121 -2.25 8.69 -12.95
N ASN A 122 -3.40 8.93 -12.32
CA ASN A 122 -3.48 9.73 -11.10
C ASN A 122 -3.13 8.89 -9.87
N GLY A 123 -2.23 9.42 -9.03
CA GLY A 123 -1.97 8.85 -7.70
C GLY A 123 -3.16 9.05 -6.76
N LEU A 124 -3.70 7.96 -6.23
CA LEU A 124 -4.88 7.93 -5.36
C LEU A 124 -4.54 7.70 -3.89
N GLY A 125 -3.42 7.05 -3.62
CA GLY A 125 -3.00 6.65 -2.28
C GLY A 125 -1.57 6.15 -2.27
N VAL A 126 -1.00 6.04 -1.08
CA VAL A 126 0.41 5.71 -0.87
C VAL A 126 0.61 4.85 0.36
N VAL A 127 1.74 4.17 0.43
CA VAL A 127 2.31 3.56 1.65
C VAL A 127 3.83 3.57 1.53
N ALA A 128 4.52 3.83 2.64
CA ALA A 128 5.97 3.75 2.72
C ALA A 128 6.39 2.52 3.55
N MET A 129 7.45 1.85 3.10
CA MET A 129 8.21 0.86 3.85
C MET A 129 9.55 1.49 4.23
N ILE A 130 9.73 1.77 5.51
CA ILE A 130 10.91 2.41 6.08
C ILE A 130 11.84 1.34 6.64
N ASN A 131 13.10 1.37 6.25
CA ASN A 131 14.09 0.40 6.72
C ASN A 131 14.71 0.83 8.06
N HIS A 132 14.68 -0.05 9.08
CA HIS A 132 15.37 0.12 10.37
C HIS A 132 16.46 -0.94 10.60
N GLU A 133 17.08 -1.43 9.52
CA GLU A 133 18.12 -2.47 9.49
C GLU A 133 17.64 -3.86 9.93
N SER A 134 17.13 -4.01 11.15
CA SER A 134 16.64 -5.26 11.74
C SER A 134 15.16 -5.54 11.47
N SER A 135 14.39 -4.53 11.05
CA SER A 135 12.99 -4.67 10.67
C SER A 135 12.60 -3.63 9.61
N ALA A 136 11.44 -3.86 8.99
CA ALA A 136 10.78 -2.85 8.16
C ALA A 136 9.63 -2.23 8.94
N GLU A 137 9.44 -0.92 8.81
CA GLU A 137 8.28 -0.20 9.33
C GLU A 137 7.34 0.14 8.17
N LEU A 138 6.04 -0.17 8.33
CA LEU A 138 5.00 0.31 7.44
C LEU A 138 4.48 1.64 7.98
N GLY A 139 4.67 2.70 7.20
CA GLY A 139 4.31 4.06 7.57
C GLY A 139 3.63 4.82 6.42
N LYS A 140 3.11 6.00 6.73
CA LYS A 140 2.52 6.94 5.74
C LYS A 140 1.51 6.29 4.79
N MET A 141 0.75 5.32 5.29
CA MET A 141 -0.30 4.67 4.50
C MET A 141 -1.56 5.53 4.49
N GLY A 142 -2.05 5.87 3.30
CA GLY A 142 -3.28 6.63 3.15
C GLY A 142 -3.85 6.56 1.74
N VAL A 143 -5.13 6.89 1.62
CA VAL A 143 -5.84 7.05 0.34
C VAL A 143 -6.58 8.38 0.39
N LYS A 144 -6.64 9.09 -0.74
CA LYS A 144 -7.41 10.34 -0.88
C LYS A 144 -8.86 10.11 -0.44
N LYS A 145 -9.40 11.00 0.40
CA LYS A 145 -10.71 10.84 1.09
C LYS A 145 -11.86 10.47 0.15
N GLN A 146 -11.90 11.03 -1.05
CA GLN A 146 -12.94 10.75 -2.06
C GLN A 146 -13.00 9.29 -2.56
N TYR A 147 -11.98 8.48 -2.25
CA TYR A 147 -11.93 7.05 -2.56
C TYR A 147 -12.05 6.15 -1.31
N ASN A 148 -12.35 6.72 -0.13
CA ASN A 148 -12.62 5.94 1.07
C ASN A 148 -13.82 5.00 0.88
N GLY A 149 -13.84 3.89 1.62
CA GLY A 149 -14.90 2.88 1.53
C GLY A 149 -14.84 1.97 0.30
N ARG A 150 -13.89 2.17 -0.61
CA ARG A 150 -13.69 1.35 -1.83
C ARG A 150 -12.72 0.18 -1.65
N GLY A 151 -12.16 0.00 -0.45
CA GLY A 151 -11.19 -1.07 -0.16
C GLY A 151 -9.77 -0.82 -0.70
N LEU A 152 -9.47 0.39 -1.18
CA LEU A 152 -8.21 0.73 -1.84
C LEU A 152 -6.96 0.72 -0.95
N SER A 153 -7.11 0.65 0.37
CA SER A 153 -5.99 0.40 1.29
C SER A 153 -5.49 -1.05 1.23
N HIS A 154 -6.31 -2.00 0.75
CA HIS A 154 -5.94 -3.42 0.69
C HIS A 154 -4.78 -3.71 -0.29
N PRO A 155 -4.78 -3.20 -1.53
CA PRO A 155 -3.63 -3.30 -2.43
C PRO A 155 -2.34 -2.75 -1.82
N LEU A 156 -2.38 -1.56 -1.21
CA LEU A 156 -1.22 -0.92 -0.58
C LEU A 156 -0.64 -1.80 0.54
N MET A 157 -1.49 -2.26 1.47
CA MET A 157 -1.08 -3.15 2.57
C MET A 157 -0.50 -4.47 2.06
N TYR A 158 -1.15 -5.08 1.07
CA TYR A 158 -0.74 -6.37 0.53
C TYR A 158 0.64 -6.29 -0.13
N GLU A 159 0.88 -5.28 -0.97
CA GLU A 159 2.17 -5.09 -1.64
C GLU A 159 3.28 -4.69 -0.68
N ALA A 160 2.97 -3.87 0.33
CA ALA A 160 3.92 -3.52 1.39
C ALA A 160 4.41 -4.76 2.16
N ILE A 161 3.51 -5.66 2.55
CA ILE A 161 3.85 -6.92 3.22
C ILE A 161 4.63 -7.83 2.28
N LEU A 162 4.19 -7.99 1.02
CA LEU A 162 4.91 -8.80 0.03
C LEU A 162 6.33 -8.29 -0.21
N TRP A 163 6.51 -6.98 -0.28
CA TRP A 163 7.83 -6.36 -0.39
C TRP A 163 8.72 -6.76 0.77
N ALA A 164 8.25 -6.62 2.01
CA ALA A 164 9.04 -6.96 3.19
C ALA A 164 9.38 -8.46 3.24
N LYS A 165 8.42 -9.34 2.93
CA LYS A 165 8.62 -10.80 2.91
C LYS A 165 9.67 -11.25 1.90
N ASN A 166 9.70 -10.62 0.73
CA ASN A 166 10.58 -11.00 -0.38
C ASN A 166 11.84 -10.12 -0.46
N HIS A 167 12.05 -9.24 0.51
CA HIS A 167 13.18 -8.33 0.48
C HIS A 167 14.50 -9.10 0.66
N PRO A 168 15.58 -8.79 -0.08
CA PRO A 168 16.86 -9.50 0.05
C PRO A 168 17.50 -9.47 1.44
N ARG A 169 17.08 -8.54 2.30
CA ARG A 169 17.51 -8.46 3.71
C ARG A 169 16.85 -9.50 4.61
N ASN A 170 15.82 -10.20 4.14
CA ASN A 170 15.04 -11.18 4.92
C ASN A 170 14.52 -10.59 6.23
N TYR A 171 13.71 -9.52 6.15
CA TYR A 171 13.12 -8.93 7.34
C TYR A 171 12.33 -9.98 8.12
N PRO A 172 12.54 -10.15 9.44
CA PRO A 172 11.80 -11.13 10.23
C PRO A 172 10.36 -10.67 10.53
N GLN A 173 10.09 -9.37 10.38
CA GLN A 173 8.84 -8.74 10.77
C GLN A 173 8.61 -7.39 10.07
N VAL A 174 7.36 -6.92 10.13
CA VAL A 174 6.95 -5.55 9.83
C VAL A 174 6.36 -4.92 11.09
N ASP A 175 6.83 -3.73 11.44
CA ASP A 175 6.34 -2.94 12.56
C ASP A 175 5.44 -1.78 12.05
N ILE A 176 4.41 -1.44 12.82
CA ILE A 176 3.55 -0.27 12.60
C ILE A 176 3.48 0.51 13.90
N TYR A 177 3.76 1.81 13.83
CA TYR A 177 3.58 2.76 14.93
C TYR A 177 2.38 3.64 14.62
N THR A 178 1.36 3.60 15.49
CA THR A 178 0.05 4.18 15.24
C THR A 178 -0.57 4.70 16.54
N ALA A 179 -1.83 5.13 16.47
CA ALA A 179 -2.60 5.54 17.64
C ALA A 179 -3.87 4.67 17.79
N ALA A 180 -4.19 4.28 19.03
CA ALA A 180 -5.27 3.37 19.36
C ALA A 180 -6.66 3.92 18.95
N HIS A 181 -6.83 5.24 18.91
CA HIS A 181 -8.08 5.88 18.51
C HIS A 181 -8.38 5.73 17.00
N LEU A 182 -7.41 5.34 16.17
CA LEU A 182 -7.58 5.11 14.74
C LEU A 182 -8.21 3.74 14.45
N GLY A 183 -9.40 3.49 15.01
CA GLY A 183 -10.12 2.21 14.98
C GLY A 183 -10.18 1.54 13.59
N PRO A 184 -10.51 2.25 12.49
CA PRO A 184 -10.52 1.67 11.15
C PRO A 184 -9.14 1.16 10.69
N ALA A 185 -8.06 1.89 10.98
CA ALA A 185 -6.71 1.49 10.63
C ALA A 185 -6.26 0.27 11.46
N VAL A 186 -6.51 0.30 12.78
CA VAL A 186 -6.21 -0.84 13.67
C VAL A 186 -6.97 -2.10 13.25
N ALA A 187 -8.24 -1.98 12.85
CA ALA A 187 -9.01 -3.11 12.33
C ALA A 187 -8.43 -3.67 11.02
N LEU A 188 -7.96 -2.80 10.11
CA LEU A 188 -7.26 -3.21 8.90
C LEU A 188 -5.96 -3.96 9.23
N TYR A 189 -5.14 -3.45 10.15
CA TYR A 189 -3.89 -4.12 10.54
C TYR A 189 -4.15 -5.52 11.11
N LYS A 190 -5.10 -5.65 12.03
CA LYS A 190 -5.50 -6.95 12.60
C LYS A 190 -5.94 -7.95 11.52
N LYS A 191 -6.66 -7.47 10.50
CA LYS A 191 -7.10 -8.31 9.38
C LYS A 191 -5.93 -8.90 8.56
N TYR A 192 -4.79 -8.22 8.53
CA TYR A 192 -3.57 -8.71 7.88
C TYR A 192 -2.64 -9.47 8.83
N GLY A 193 -3.10 -9.77 10.05
CA GLY A 193 -2.36 -10.58 11.03
C GLY A 193 -1.40 -9.77 11.90
N PHE A 194 -1.48 -8.43 11.90
CA PHE A 194 -0.72 -7.64 12.85
C PHE A 194 -1.28 -7.80 14.26
N GLU A 195 -0.39 -8.06 15.21
CA GLU A 195 -0.70 -8.20 16.63
C GLU A 195 -0.22 -6.96 17.40
N ILE A 196 -0.90 -6.63 18.49
CA ILE A 196 -0.48 -5.51 19.36
C ILE A 196 0.77 -5.94 20.13
N VAL A 197 1.79 -5.10 20.11
CA VAL A 197 3.04 -5.29 20.86
C VAL A 197 3.33 -4.07 21.74
N PRO A 198 4.16 -4.20 22.79
CA PRO A 198 4.59 -3.02 23.55
C PRO A 198 5.25 -1.99 22.64
N VAL A 199 4.89 -0.70 22.79
CA VAL A 199 5.50 0.42 22.06
C VAL A 199 7.02 0.50 22.31
N GLY A 200 7.46 0.06 23.48
CA GLY A 200 8.87 0.04 23.86
C GLY A 200 9.47 1.44 23.96
N GLY A 201 10.76 1.56 23.63
CA GLY A 201 11.48 2.85 23.65
C GLY A 201 11.26 3.74 22.43
N TYR A 202 10.20 3.50 21.63
CA TYR A 202 9.92 4.32 20.46
C TYR A 202 9.62 5.77 20.86
N ASN A 203 10.40 6.71 20.31
CA ASN A 203 10.33 8.13 20.68
C ASN A 203 10.37 9.08 19.46
N LYS A 204 10.15 8.57 18.24
CA LYS A 204 10.27 9.37 17.00
C LYS A 204 9.10 10.31 16.76
N PHE A 205 7.91 9.96 17.23
CA PHE A 205 6.70 10.77 17.10
C PHE A 205 5.91 10.79 18.41
N ALA A 206 5.45 11.98 18.80
CA ALA A 206 4.65 12.15 20.02
C ALA A 206 3.27 11.49 19.91
N ARG A 207 2.76 11.33 18.68
CA ARG A 207 1.43 10.77 18.39
C ARG A 207 1.25 9.27 18.68
N VAL A 208 2.35 8.55 18.86
CA VAL A 208 2.33 7.08 18.91
C VAL A 208 2.02 6.61 20.31
N ASP A 209 0.87 5.95 20.48
CA ASP A 209 0.46 5.27 21.71
C ASP A 209 0.22 3.76 21.53
N LEU A 210 0.32 3.27 20.28
CA LEU A 210 0.11 1.87 19.92
C LEU A 210 1.17 1.41 18.92
N ALA A 211 1.73 0.22 19.15
CA ALA A 211 2.57 -0.48 18.19
C ALA A 211 1.93 -1.81 17.80
N MET A 212 2.05 -2.18 16.53
CA MET A 212 1.60 -3.46 16.01
C MET A 212 2.67 -4.12 15.17
N ARG A 213 2.73 -5.45 15.17
CA ARG A 213 3.76 -6.23 14.47
C ARG A 213 3.15 -7.39 13.70
N LEU A 214 3.66 -7.62 12.50
CA LEU A 214 3.46 -8.84 11.72
C LEU A 214 4.79 -9.58 11.61
N THR A 215 4.87 -10.78 12.18
CA THR A 215 6.04 -11.67 12.07
C THR A 215 5.84 -12.65 10.89
N PHE A 216 6.92 -13.03 10.21
CA PHE A 216 6.88 -13.97 9.07
C PHE A 216 7.20 -15.41 9.46
#